data_AF-A0A358B937-F1
#
_entry.id   AF-A0A358B937-F1
#
_cell.length_a   1.000
_cell.length_b   1.000
_cell.length_c   1.000
_cell.angle_alpha   90.00
_cell.angle_beta   90.00
_cell.angle_gamma   90.00
#
_symmetry.space_group_name_H-M   'P 1'
#
loop_
_entity.id
_entity.type
_entity.pdbx_description
1 polymer ?
#
loop_
_entity_poly.entity_id
_entity_poly.type
_entity_poly.pdbx_seq_one_letter_code
_entity_poly.pdbx_strand_id
1 'polypeptide(L)'
;MGALNMKHTASFDATTLRKVLGWSLMVALSATVATSLAVKAIAQTAPKTATSAPAAPAVTAATPAVPTPATNPNPVPASVMAHSCAACHGTNGQLGDEFFMPLAGMPVQQFVRTMTDFREGQRPATLMGHVAKGFTDADLKAMGEFFAAQPPLATHVASKGAQ
;
A
#
# COMPACT_ATOMS: atom_id res chain seq x y z
N MET A 1 -49.45 15.65 48.33
CA MET A 1 -48.77 16.92 48.00
C MET A 1 -47.28 16.75 48.20
N GLY A 2 -46.47 16.96 47.16
CA GLY A 2 -45.00 16.88 47.24
C GLY A 2 -44.37 16.71 45.85
N ALA A 3 -44.07 17.82 45.19
CA ALA A 3 -43.40 17.90 43.89
C ALA A 3 -41.93 18.27 44.07
N LEU A 4 -41.00 17.64 43.32
CA LEU A 4 -39.64 18.09 42.94
C LEU A 4 -39.03 16.94 42.11
N ASN A 5 -39.10 16.88 40.77
CA ASN A 5 -38.52 17.73 39.73
C ASN A 5 -36.98 17.83 39.78
N MET A 6 -36.29 16.74 39.39
CA MET A 6 -34.84 16.70 39.17
C MET A 6 -34.53 16.85 37.68
N LYS A 7 -34.01 18.03 37.35
CA LYS A 7 -33.60 18.47 36.02
C LYS A 7 -32.16 18.00 35.81
N HIS A 8 -31.92 17.01 34.96
CA HIS A 8 -30.57 16.68 34.51
C HIS A 8 -30.26 17.53 33.27
N THR A 9 -29.72 18.72 33.50
CA THR A 9 -29.15 19.55 32.44
C THR A 9 -27.73 19.06 32.17
N ALA A 10 -27.56 18.30 31.10
CA ALA A 10 -26.24 18.02 30.53
C ALA A 10 -25.66 19.33 29.99
N SER A 11 -24.58 19.81 30.59
CA SER A 11 -23.75 20.88 30.06
C SER A 11 -23.06 20.38 28.79
N PHE A 12 -23.58 20.78 27.63
CA PHE A 12 -22.86 20.65 26.36
C PHE A 12 -21.85 21.80 26.25
N ASP A 13 -20.57 21.41 26.25
CA ASP A 13 -19.43 22.31 26.16
C ASP A 13 -19.41 23.06 24.81
N ALA A 14 -19.44 24.39 24.90
CA ALA A 14 -19.53 25.31 23.77
C ALA A 14 -18.26 25.37 22.88
N THR A 15 -17.23 24.57 23.19
CA THR A 15 -15.99 24.51 22.42
C THR A 15 -16.09 23.54 21.24
N THR A 16 -16.99 22.54 21.30
CA THR A 16 -17.17 21.53 20.24
C THR A 16 -17.94 22.08 19.03
N LEU A 17 -18.85 23.03 19.24
CA LEU A 17 -19.65 23.63 18.16
C LEU A 17 -18.81 24.50 17.21
N ARG A 18 -17.68 25.02 17.67
CA ARG A 18 -16.80 25.90 16.87
C ARG A 18 -15.93 25.14 15.86
N LYS A 19 -15.74 23.83 16.04
CA LYS A 19 -14.95 22.98 15.13
C LYS A 19 -15.79 22.37 14.00
N VAL A 20 -17.11 22.19 14.19
CA VAL A 20 -18.00 21.61 13.17
C VAL A 20 -18.53 22.67 12.18
N LEU A 21 -18.62 23.94 12.58
CA LEU A 21 -19.05 25.05 11.70
C LEU A 21 -17.92 25.68 10.86
N GLY A 22 -16.65 25.34 11.12
CA GLY A 22 -15.50 26.01 10.49
C GLY A 22 -15.01 25.42 9.17
N TRP A 23 -15.48 24.23 8.75
CA TRP A 23 -14.93 23.53 7.58
C TRP A 23 -15.75 23.69 6.29
N SER A 24 -16.90 24.36 6.35
CA SER A 24 -17.82 24.51 5.21
C SER A 24 -17.74 25.88 4.49
N LEU A 25 -16.74 26.72 4.78
CA LEU A 25 -16.63 28.07 4.21
C LEU A 25 -15.34 28.31 3.38
N MET A 26 -14.93 27.32 2.59
CA MET A 26 -13.87 27.46 1.58
C MET A 26 -14.29 26.79 0.25
N VAL A 27 -15.54 27.00 -0.14
CA VAL A 27 -16.02 26.75 -1.52
C VAL A 27 -16.75 28.01 -1.95
N ALA A 28 -16.40 28.49 -3.15
CA ALA A 28 -16.90 29.70 -3.83
C ALA A 28 -16.21 31.01 -3.44
N LEU A 29 -15.28 31.47 -4.29
CA LEU A 29 -15.54 32.59 -5.21
C LEU A 29 -14.27 32.87 -6.04
N SER A 30 -14.33 32.73 -7.36
CA SER A 30 -13.64 33.60 -8.35
C SER A 30 -13.84 33.01 -9.74
N ALA A 31 -14.98 33.36 -10.34
CA ALA A 31 -15.17 33.33 -11.78
C ALA A 31 -15.25 34.79 -12.22
N THR A 32 -14.34 35.23 -13.11
CA THR A 32 -14.64 36.04 -14.29
C THR A 32 -13.36 36.42 -15.06
N VAL A 33 -13.39 36.13 -16.35
CA VAL A 33 -13.10 37.01 -17.50
C VAL A 33 -12.31 36.27 -18.57
N ALA A 34 -13.01 36.05 -19.68
CA ALA A 34 -12.49 35.58 -20.95
C ALA A 34 -11.50 36.57 -21.56
N THR A 35 -10.43 36.07 -22.17
CA THR A 35 -9.80 36.71 -23.33
C THR A 35 -9.16 35.63 -24.20
N SER A 36 -9.73 35.50 -25.39
CA SER A 36 -9.23 34.71 -26.50
C SER A 36 -7.75 35.02 -26.79
N LEU A 37 -6.97 34.02 -27.18
CA LEU A 37 -6.14 34.05 -28.39
C LEU A 37 -5.52 32.67 -28.60
N ALA A 38 -5.64 32.18 -29.84
CA ALA A 38 -5.11 30.92 -30.30
C ALA A 38 -3.59 30.80 -30.05
N VAL A 39 -3.18 29.77 -29.32
CA VAL A 39 -1.81 29.24 -29.36
C VAL A 39 -1.88 27.79 -29.81
N LYS A 40 -1.71 27.65 -31.12
CA LYS A 40 -0.89 26.66 -31.81
C LYS A 40 -0.62 25.36 -31.03
N ALA A 41 -1.17 24.26 -31.51
CA ALA A 41 -0.72 22.92 -31.20
C ALA A 41 0.82 22.84 -31.32
N ILE A 42 1.50 22.69 -30.18
CA ILE A 42 2.91 22.36 -30.14
C ILE A 42 2.96 20.86 -29.87
N ALA A 43 3.11 20.11 -30.97
CA ALA A 43 3.54 18.74 -30.92
C ALA A 43 4.74 18.64 -29.97
N GLN A 44 4.66 17.75 -28.99
CA GLN A 44 5.79 17.37 -28.17
C GLN A 44 6.78 16.60 -29.06
N THR A 45 7.59 17.32 -29.82
CA THR A 45 8.78 16.76 -30.45
C THR A 45 9.88 16.72 -29.40
N ALA A 46 9.95 15.61 -28.66
CA ALA A 46 11.12 15.29 -27.87
C ALA A 46 12.33 15.11 -28.82
N PRO A 47 13.43 15.86 -28.66
CA PRO A 47 14.65 15.58 -29.39
C PRO A 47 15.36 14.39 -28.73
N LYS A 48 15.16 13.19 -29.27
CA LYS A 48 16.15 12.11 -29.10
C LYS A 48 17.18 12.22 -30.22
N THR A 49 17.99 13.27 -30.15
CA THR A 49 19.29 13.27 -30.82
C THR A 49 20.20 12.34 -30.02
N ALA A 50 20.30 11.11 -30.48
CA ALA A 50 21.40 10.22 -30.16
C ALA A 50 22.67 10.81 -30.80
N THR A 51 23.40 11.61 -30.04
CA THR A 51 24.79 11.94 -30.35
C THR A 51 25.64 10.80 -29.82
N SER A 52 26.12 9.96 -30.73
CA SER A 52 27.21 9.02 -30.50
C SER A 52 28.49 9.81 -30.20
N ALA A 53 28.92 9.77 -28.94
CA ALA A 53 30.26 10.20 -28.55
C ALA A 53 31.28 9.08 -28.87
N PRO A 54 32.48 9.42 -29.36
CA PRO A 54 33.48 8.45 -29.81
C PRO A 54 34.12 7.70 -28.64
N ALA A 55 34.51 6.46 -28.93
CA ALA A 55 35.14 5.51 -28.03
C ALA A 55 36.36 6.11 -27.29
N ALA A 56 36.24 6.19 -25.97
CA ALA A 56 37.39 6.28 -25.07
C ALA A 56 37.91 4.85 -24.79
N PRO A 57 39.22 4.66 -24.57
CA PRO A 57 39.80 3.34 -24.37
C PRO A 57 39.24 2.68 -23.10
N ALA A 58 38.89 1.40 -23.24
CA ALA A 58 38.29 0.57 -22.22
C ALA A 58 39.19 0.50 -20.97
N VAL A 59 38.79 1.21 -19.92
CA VAL A 59 39.08 0.76 -18.55
C VAL A 59 38.22 -0.47 -18.32
N THR A 60 38.87 -1.63 -18.20
CA THR A 60 38.25 -2.87 -17.68
C THR A 60 37.82 -2.61 -16.23
N ALA A 61 36.67 -1.98 -16.07
CA ALA A 61 35.96 -1.95 -14.79
C ALA A 61 35.50 -3.39 -14.52
N ALA A 62 36.15 -4.04 -13.56
CA ALA A 62 35.69 -5.30 -13.03
C ALA A 62 34.25 -5.11 -12.54
N THR A 63 33.29 -5.71 -13.26
CA THR A 63 31.90 -5.77 -12.83
C THR A 63 31.89 -6.42 -11.44
N PRO A 64 31.40 -5.76 -10.38
CA PRO A 64 31.21 -6.43 -9.11
C PRO A 64 30.24 -7.59 -9.35
N ALA A 65 30.70 -8.80 -9.05
CA ALA A 65 29.85 -9.99 -9.12
C ALA A 65 28.64 -9.75 -8.20
N VAL A 66 27.46 -9.66 -8.80
CA VAL A 66 26.20 -9.67 -8.04
C VAL A 66 26.19 -10.99 -7.27
N PRO A 67 26.14 -10.97 -5.92
CA PRO A 67 26.07 -12.21 -5.17
C PRO A 67 24.82 -12.96 -5.60
N THR A 68 25.01 -14.12 -6.21
CA THR A 68 23.93 -15.07 -6.50
C THR A 68 23.19 -15.35 -5.19
N PRO A 69 21.86 -15.21 -5.14
CA PRO A 69 21.08 -15.52 -3.95
C PRO A 69 21.47 -16.91 -3.47
N ALA A 70 21.83 -17.03 -2.19
CA ALA A 70 22.14 -18.31 -1.59
C ALA A 70 20.94 -19.24 -1.79
N THR A 71 21.08 -20.20 -2.69
CA THR A 71 20.04 -21.19 -2.96
C THR A 71 20.11 -22.19 -1.82
N ASN A 72 19.10 -22.19 -0.95
CA ASN A 72 18.97 -23.23 0.06
C ASN A 72 18.92 -24.58 -0.67
N PRO A 73 19.81 -25.53 -0.36
CA PRO A 73 19.86 -26.82 -1.05
C PRO A 73 18.61 -27.67 -0.81
N ASN A 74 17.80 -27.32 0.18
CA ASN A 74 16.46 -27.85 0.44
C ASN A 74 15.46 -26.68 0.50
N PRO A 75 14.85 -26.28 -0.64
CA PRO A 75 13.85 -25.23 -0.63
C PRO A 75 12.59 -25.70 0.13
N VAL A 76 12.18 -24.92 1.12
CA VAL A 76 10.89 -25.14 1.79
C VAL A 76 9.78 -24.78 0.78
N PRO A 77 8.78 -25.65 0.56
CA PRO A 77 7.71 -25.33 -0.38
C PRO A 77 6.89 -24.13 0.11
N ALA A 78 6.47 -23.28 -0.84
CA ALA A 78 5.73 -22.05 -0.57
C ALA A 78 4.47 -22.28 0.28
N SER A 79 3.77 -23.40 0.05
CA SER A 79 2.58 -23.77 0.83
C SER A 79 2.91 -23.97 2.31
N VAL A 80 4.04 -24.61 2.64
CA VAL A 80 4.47 -24.82 4.03
C VAL A 80 4.80 -23.50 4.71
N MET A 81 5.48 -22.58 4.00
CA MET A 81 5.72 -21.23 4.53
C MET A 81 4.40 -20.46 4.71
N ALA A 82 3.49 -20.53 3.75
CA ALA A 82 2.20 -19.86 3.81
C ALA A 82 1.28 -20.40 4.93
N HIS A 83 1.41 -21.67 5.31
CA HIS A 83 0.67 -22.22 6.46
C HIS A 83 1.04 -21.53 7.78
N SER A 84 2.25 -20.97 7.91
CA SER A 84 2.63 -20.19 9.10
C SER A 84 1.79 -18.91 9.26
N CYS A 85 1.19 -18.40 8.17
CA CYS A 85 0.36 -17.20 8.18
C CYS A 85 -1.07 -17.49 8.68
N ALA A 86 -1.49 -18.75 8.69
CA ALA A 86 -2.89 -19.12 8.92
C ALA A 86 -3.38 -18.84 10.35
N ALA A 87 -2.47 -18.80 11.33
CA ALA A 87 -2.80 -18.48 12.71
C ALA A 87 -3.39 -17.07 12.88
N CYS A 88 -3.04 -16.14 12.00
CA CYS A 88 -3.50 -14.75 12.05
C CYS A 88 -4.35 -14.35 10.83
N HIS A 89 -4.05 -14.88 9.64
CA HIS A 89 -4.74 -14.52 8.40
C HIS A 89 -5.76 -15.59 7.95
N GLY A 90 -6.03 -16.58 8.79
CA GLY A 90 -6.92 -17.69 8.49
C GLY A 90 -6.33 -18.70 7.50
N THR A 91 -6.96 -19.86 7.42
CA THR A 91 -6.59 -20.91 6.45
C THR A 91 -6.55 -20.34 5.04
N ASN A 92 -5.46 -20.58 4.31
CA ASN A 92 -5.23 -20.03 2.96
C ASN A 92 -5.30 -18.49 2.86
N GLY A 93 -5.16 -17.76 3.96
CA GLY A 93 -5.24 -16.30 3.96
C GLY A 93 -6.67 -15.75 3.84
N GLN A 94 -7.67 -16.55 4.21
CA GLN A 94 -9.10 -16.23 4.02
C GLN A 94 -9.78 -15.55 5.23
N LEU A 95 -9.02 -15.04 6.20
CA LEU A 95 -9.59 -14.18 7.24
C LEU A 95 -9.52 -12.72 6.80
N GLY A 96 -10.65 -12.02 6.87
CA GLY A 96 -10.72 -10.59 6.67
C GLY A 96 -11.54 -9.96 7.80
N ASP A 97 -10.87 -9.24 8.69
CA ASP A 97 -11.48 -8.43 9.75
C ASP A 97 -10.74 -7.09 9.91
N GLU A 98 -11.06 -6.33 10.97
CA GLU A 98 -10.49 -5.00 11.23
C GLU A 98 -9.00 -5.04 11.65
N PHE A 99 -8.52 -6.17 12.15
CA PHE A 99 -7.14 -6.37 12.63
C PHE A 99 -6.28 -7.13 11.62
N PHE A 100 -6.87 -8.08 10.89
CA PHE A 100 -6.20 -8.94 9.92
C PHE A 100 -6.86 -8.83 8.56
N MET A 101 -6.11 -8.26 7.61
CA MET A 101 -6.51 -8.24 6.22
C MET A 101 -6.34 -9.64 5.58
N PRO A 102 -7.17 -10.00 4.59
CA PRO A 102 -7.00 -11.24 3.88
C PRO A 102 -5.79 -11.18 2.97
N LEU A 103 -5.15 -12.33 2.83
CA LEU A 103 -4.07 -12.56 1.87
C LEU A 103 -4.58 -13.28 0.63
N ALA A 104 -5.68 -14.02 0.73
CA ALA A 104 -6.23 -14.78 -0.38
C ALA A 104 -6.60 -13.86 -1.56
N GLY A 105 -6.08 -14.19 -2.74
CA GLY A 105 -6.26 -13.42 -3.97
C GLY A 105 -5.45 -12.11 -4.02
N MET A 106 -4.56 -11.86 -3.05
CA MET A 106 -3.68 -10.69 -3.09
C MET A 106 -2.70 -10.82 -4.26
N PRO A 107 -2.56 -9.80 -5.13
CA PRO A 107 -1.58 -9.83 -6.21
C PRO A 107 -0.16 -10.03 -5.67
N VAL A 108 0.63 -10.89 -6.35
CA VAL A 108 2.01 -11.23 -5.94
C VAL A 108 2.85 -9.98 -5.64
N GLN A 109 2.81 -9.00 -6.53
CA GLN A 109 3.56 -7.74 -6.38
C GLN A 109 3.13 -6.94 -5.16
N GLN A 110 1.83 -6.94 -4.85
CA GLN A 110 1.30 -6.25 -3.67
C GLN A 110 1.76 -6.95 -2.39
N PHE A 111 1.72 -8.29 -2.36
CA PHE A 111 2.18 -9.07 -1.22
C PHE A 111 3.68 -8.84 -0.95
N VAL A 112 4.52 -9.01 -1.99
CA VAL A 112 5.96 -8.82 -1.88
C VAL A 112 6.28 -7.42 -1.39
N ARG A 113 5.74 -6.39 -2.05
CA ARG A 113 5.97 -5.00 -1.64
C ARG A 113 5.55 -4.76 -0.19
N THR A 114 4.36 -5.21 0.21
CA THR A 114 3.85 -4.96 1.57
C THR A 114 4.73 -5.63 2.62
N MET A 115 5.18 -6.86 2.36
CA MET A 115 6.07 -7.59 3.27
C MET A 115 7.47 -6.97 3.32
N THR A 116 8.00 -6.52 2.19
CA THR A 116 9.26 -5.76 2.16
C THR A 116 9.13 -4.44 2.95
N ASP A 117 8.06 -3.68 2.74
CA ASP A 117 7.82 -2.43 3.46
C ASP A 117 7.73 -2.66 4.98
N PHE A 118 7.15 -3.78 5.42
CA PHE A 118 7.18 -4.18 6.84
C PHE A 118 8.57 -4.57 7.33
N ARG A 119 9.32 -5.35 6.55
CA ARG A 119 10.67 -5.81 6.90
C ARG A 119 11.62 -4.63 7.09
N GLU A 120 11.55 -3.66 6.19
CA GLU A 120 12.38 -2.45 6.17
C GLU A 120 11.84 -1.32 7.06
N GLY A 121 10.70 -1.53 7.74
CA GLY A 121 10.09 -0.55 8.63
C GLY A 121 9.47 0.67 7.93
N GLN A 122 9.33 0.63 6.59
CA GLN A 122 8.68 1.67 5.79
C GLN A 122 7.16 1.70 6.02
N ARG A 123 6.60 0.56 6.42
CA ARG A 123 5.21 0.45 6.84
C ARG A 123 5.14 0.13 8.34
N PRO A 124 4.43 0.92 9.16
CA PRO A 124 4.27 0.61 10.57
C PRO A 124 3.43 -0.65 10.76
N ALA A 125 3.89 -1.54 11.64
CA ALA A 125 3.16 -2.73 12.06
C ALA A 125 3.46 -3.05 13.52
N THR A 126 2.46 -3.58 14.23
CA THR A 126 2.64 -4.12 15.58
C THR A 126 3.44 -5.41 15.58
N LEU A 127 3.19 -6.30 14.61
CA LEU A 127 3.77 -7.64 14.57
C LEU A 127 4.45 -7.98 13.23
N MET A 128 3.88 -7.57 12.10
CA MET A 128 4.33 -7.99 10.78
C MET A 128 5.77 -7.58 10.43
N GLY A 129 6.30 -6.50 11.03
CA GLY A 129 7.71 -6.15 10.85
C GLY A 129 8.68 -7.21 11.41
N HIS A 130 8.32 -7.89 12.50
CA HIS A 130 9.12 -9.00 13.04
C HIS A 130 8.95 -10.27 12.20
N VAL A 131 7.72 -10.56 11.76
CA VAL A 131 7.42 -11.72 10.92
C VAL A 131 8.14 -11.62 9.57
N ALA A 132 8.08 -10.46 8.92
CA ALA A 132 8.66 -10.25 7.59
C ALA A 132 10.20 -10.41 7.57
N LYS A 133 10.89 -10.18 8.69
CA LYS A 133 12.35 -10.38 8.81
C LYS A 133 12.76 -11.86 8.75
N GLY A 134 11.83 -12.79 8.95
CA GLY A 134 12.09 -14.23 8.84
C GLY A 134 12.15 -14.76 7.41
N PHE A 135 11.83 -13.94 6.41
CA PHE A 135 11.67 -14.39 5.02
C PHE A 135 12.60 -13.65 4.07
N THR A 136 13.19 -14.41 3.14
CA THR A 136 13.98 -13.85 2.03
C THR A 136 13.06 -13.32 0.93
N ASP A 137 13.61 -12.54 0.00
CA ASP A 137 12.84 -12.03 -1.15
C ASP A 137 12.28 -13.17 -2.02
N ALA A 138 13.02 -14.27 -2.13
CA ALA A 138 12.57 -15.46 -2.84
C ALA A 138 11.37 -16.12 -2.13
N ASP A 139 11.41 -16.20 -0.79
CA ASP A 139 10.31 -16.76 0.01
C ASP A 139 9.06 -15.88 -0.08
N LEU A 140 9.23 -14.55 0.01
CA LEU A 140 8.12 -13.59 -0.12
C LEU A 140 7.47 -13.68 -1.50
N LYS A 141 8.27 -13.83 -2.57
CA LYS A 141 7.74 -14.05 -3.92
C LYS A 141 6.96 -15.36 -4.01
N ALA A 142 7.52 -16.46 -3.50
CA ALA A 142 6.89 -17.78 -3.56
C ALA A 142 5.58 -17.81 -2.75
N MET A 143 5.53 -17.20 -1.57
CA MET A 143 4.30 -17.06 -0.79
C MET A 143 3.29 -16.13 -1.47
N GLY A 144 3.75 -15.04 -2.10
CA GLY A 144 2.88 -14.15 -2.88
C GLY A 144 2.18 -14.89 -4.02
N GLU A 145 2.89 -15.78 -4.73
CA GLU A 145 2.31 -16.65 -5.75
C GLU A 145 1.28 -17.62 -5.18
N PHE A 146 1.57 -18.22 -4.01
CA PHE A 146 0.62 -19.10 -3.32
C PHE A 146 -0.68 -18.36 -2.96
N PHE A 147 -0.59 -17.17 -2.37
CA PHE A 147 -1.75 -16.39 -1.94
C PHE A 147 -2.55 -15.82 -3.12
N ALA A 148 -1.87 -15.39 -4.19
CA ALA A 148 -2.52 -14.92 -5.41
C ALA A 148 -3.37 -16.00 -6.09
N ALA A 149 -2.99 -17.28 -5.94
CA ALA A 149 -3.74 -18.41 -6.48
C ALA A 149 -4.98 -18.78 -5.63
N GLN A 150 -5.14 -18.20 -4.44
CA GLN A 150 -6.30 -18.51 -3.58
C GLN A 150 -7.53 -17.71 -4.02
N PRO A 151 -8.75 -18.26 -3.86
CA PRO A 151 -9.98 -17.52 -4.11
C PRO A 151 -10.06 -16.29 -3.19
N PRO A 152 -10.26 -15.06 -3.74
CA PRO A 152 -10.35 -13.86 -2.92
C PRO A 152 -11.59 -13.89 -2.03
N LEU A 153 -11.51 -13.24 -0.87
CA LEU A 153 -12.70 -13.02 -0.04
C LEU A 153 -13.69 -12.11 -0.77
N ALA A 154 -14.93 -12.57 -0.89
CA ALA A 154 -16.01 -11.84 -1.56
C ALA A 154 -16.25 -10.44 -0.98
N THR A 155 -15.94 -10.23 0.30
CA THR A 155 -16.12 -8.96 1.01
C THR A 155 -15.06 -7.90 0.67
N HIS A 156 -13.87 -8.28 0.21
CA HIS A 156 -12.78 -7.33 -0.09
C HIS A 156 -12.76 -6.85 -1.55
N VAL A 157 -13.40 -7.58 -2.47
CA VAL A 157 -13.56 -7.12 -3.86
C VAL A 157 -14.55 -5.95 -3.94
N ALA A 158 -15.54 -5.90 -3.03
CA ALA A 158 -16.55 -4.85 -3.00
C ALA A 158 -15.99 -3.47 -2.61
N SER A 159 -14.93 -3.39 -1.81
CA SER A 159 -14.36 -2.10 -1.37
C SER A 159 -13.38 -1.48 -2.37
N LYS A 160 -12.94 -2.22 -3.39
CA LYS A 160 -12.02 -1.70 -4.44
C LYS A 160 -12.72 -0.89 -5.54
N GLY A 161 -14.06 -0.80 -5.51
CA GLY A 161 -14.87 0.06 -6.39
C GLY A 161 -15.28 1.40 -5.76
N ALA A 162 -14.82 1.69 -4.54
CA ALA A 162 -15.16 2.91 -3.80
C ALA A 162 -13.91 3.53 -3.16
N GLN A 163 -12.94 3.92 -3.99
CA GLN A 163 -11.83 4.82 -3.63
C GLN A 163 -11.45 5.63 -4.87
#